data_AF-G7KJZ0-F1
#
_entry.id   AF-G7KJZ0-F1
#
_cell.length_a   1.000
_cell.length_b   1.000
_cell.length_c   1.000
_cell.angle_alpha   90.00
_cell.angle_beta   90.00
_cell.angle_gamma   90.00
#
_symmetry.space_group_name_H-M   'P 1'
#
loop_
_entity.id
_entity.type
_entity.pdbx_description
1 polymer ?
#
loop_
_entity_poly.entity_id
_entity_poly.type
_entity_poly.pdbx_seq_one_letter_code
_entity_poly.pdbx_strand_id
1 'polypeptide(L)'
;MANMFNALSRVEDRGQQKGEGGGLGDERREMMFLDLVKTQCPMVLCIQETKLEVIEEYVCATIWGSNGFGFSYRPTVRELGGTLTLWDA
;
A
#
# COMPACT_ATOMS: atom_id res chain seq x y z
N MET A 1 -1.13 19.28 10.14
CA MET A 1 -0.40 18.57 9.07
C MET A 1 -0.20 17.14 9.53
N ALA A 2 -0.86 16.17 8.90
CA ALA A 2 -0.72 14.77 9.27
C ALA A 2 0.52 14.20 8.55
N ASN A 3 1.51 13.75 9.31
CA ASN A 3 2.69 13.11 8.73
C ASN A 3 2.46 11.59 8.67
N MET A 4 3.12 10.93 7.73
CA MET A 4 3.03 9.49 7.47
C MET A 4 3.20 8.64 8.75
N PHE A 5 4.07 9.06 9.67
CA PHE A 5 4.27 8.41 10.96
C PHE A 5 3.01 8.41 11.86
N ASN A 6 2.23 9.50 11.87
CA ASN A 6 0.98 9.59 12.62
C ASN A 6 -0.18 8.86 11.93
N ALA A 7 -0.12 8.69 10.62
CA ALA A 7 -1.09 7.87 9.89
C ALA A 7 -0.84 6.37 10.12
N LEU A 8 0.43 5.95 10.09
CA LEU A 8 0.83 4.57 10.35
C LEU A 8 0.60 4.16 11.82
N SER A 9 0.92 5.02 12.80
CA SER A 9 0.71 4.71 14.21
C SER A 9 -0.76 4.50 14.59
N ARG A 10 -1.67 5.25 13.96
CA ARG A 10 -3.13 5.08 14.11
C ARG A 10 -3.64 3.76 13.54
N VAL A 11 -2.89 3.15 12.64
CA VAL A 11 -3.24 1.87 12.05
C VAL A 11 -2.71 0.70 12.86
N GLU A 12 -1.49 0.78 13.41
CA GLU A 12 -0.96 -0.28 14.29
C GLU A 12 -1.86 -0.54 15.50
N ASP A 13 -2.48 0.51 16.03
CA ASP A 13 -3.39 0.44 17.18
C ASP A 13 -4.68 -0.38 16.90
N ARG A 14 -5.00 -0.66 15.62
CA ARG A 14 -6.15 -1.50 15.22
C ARG A 14 -5.78 -2.96 14.94
N GLY A 15 -4.50 -3.33 15.04
CA GLY A 15 -3.97 -4.54 14.39
C GLY A 15 -3.14 -5.45 15.27
N GLN A 16 -3.46 -5.62 16.56
CA GLN A 16 -2.72 -6.53 17.42
C GLN A 16 -3.35 -7.93 17.44
N GLN A 17 -3.20 -8.71 16.37
CA GLN A 17 -3.21 -10.19 16.44
C GLN A 17 -2.20 -10.84 15.47
N LYS A 18 -1.63 -11.91 16.01
CA LYS A 18 -0.45 -12.69 15.63
C LYS A 18 -0.73 -13.59 14.42
N GLY A 19 0.12 -13.54 13.39
CA GLY A 19 0.09 -14.47 12.26
C GLY A 19 1.15 -14.13 11.22
N GLU A 20 1.97 -15.11 10.87
CA GLU A 20 3.00 -15.03 9.84
C GLU A 20 2.38 -14.73 8.47
N GLY A 21 2.76 -13.62 7.83
CA GLY A 21 2.35 -13.24 6.48
C GLY A 21 1.38 -12.06 6.43
N GLY A 22 1.90 -10.86 6.13
CA GLY A 22 1.08 -9.65 6.02
C GLY A 22 1.74 -8.64 5.09
N GLY A 23 1.88 -9.00 3.81
CA GLY A 23 2.40 -8.13 2.76
C GLY A 23 1.29 -7.33 2.08
N LEU A 24 1.66 -6.61 1.01
CA LEU A 24 0.69 -6.22 -0.01
C LEU A 24 0.09 -7.49 -0.62
N GLY A 25 -1.21 -7.55 -0.91
CA GLY A 25 -1.94 -8.78 -1.27
C GLY A 25 -2.83 -9.36 -0.16
N ASP A 26 -2.71 -8.84 1.07
CA ASP A 26 -3.74 -9.02 2.10
C ASP A 26 -4.79 -7.91 1.95
N GLU A 27 -6.04 -8.31 1.69
CA GLU A 27 -7.19 -7.42 1.52
C GLU A 27 -7.30 -6.38 2.65
N ARG A 28 -6.98 -6.76 3.90
CA ARG A 28 -7.05 -5.81 5.03
C ARG A 28 -6.04 -4.69 4.90
N ARG A 29 -4.85 -5.01 4.42
CA ARG A 29 -3.77 -4.04 4.24
C ARG A 29 -4.03 -3.16 3.02
N GLU A 30 -4.61 -3.72 1.96
CA GLU A 30 -5.08 -2.96 0.80
C GLU A 30 -6.16 -1.93 1.20
N MET A 31 -7.15 -2.36 1.99
CA MET A 31 -8.20 -1.47 2.50
C MET A 31 -7.65 -0.34 3.39
N MET A 32 -6.60 -0.61 4.17
CA MET A 32 -5.91 0.42 4.95
C MET A 32 -5.27 1.48 4.03
N PHE A 33 -4.59 1.07 2.96
CA PHE A 33 -4.03 2.04 2.01
C PHE A 33 -5.12 2.82 1.29
N LEU A 34 -6.25 2.19 0.95
CA LEU A 34 -7.41 2.87 0.38
C LEU A 34 -7.95 3.97 1.31
N ASP A 35 -8.12 3.68 2.59
CA ASP A 35 -8.57 4.67 3.58
C ASP A 35 -7.57 5.83 3.71
N LEU A 36 -6.26 5.52 3.64
CA LEU A 36 -5.21 6.52 3.63
C LEU A 36 -5.28 7.43 2.40
N VAL A 37 -5.45 6.86 1.21
CA VAL A 37 -5.60 7.62 -0.04
C VAL A 37 -6.82 8.53 0.03
N LYS A 38 -7.97 8.02 0.49
CA LYS A 38 -9.20 8.81 0.64
C LYS A 38 -9.08 9.93 1.66
N THR A 39 -8.33 9.70 2.74
CA THR A 39 -8.20 10.68 3.83
C THR A 39 -7.16 11.76 3.52
N GLN A 40 -6.06 11.39 2.84
CA GLN A 40 -4.94 12.30 2.60
C GLN A 40 -4.96 12.91 1.19
N CYS A 41 -5.74 12.34 0.26
CA CYS A 41 -5.80 12.74 -1.15
C CYS A 41 -4.41 12.98 -1.76
N PRO A 42 -3.48 12.00 -1.71
CA PRO A 42 -2.13 12.19 -2.19
C PRO A 42 -2.10 12.27 -3.73
N MET A 43 -1.22 13.12 -4.28
CA MET A 43 -0.94 13.13 -5.73
C MET A 43 -0.16 11.89 -6.19
N VAL A 44 0.69 11.35 -5.31
CA VAL A 44 1.52 10.17 -5.56
C VAL A 44 1.61 9.37 -4.26
N LEU A 45 1.43 8.05 -4.34
CA LEU A 45 1.62 7.11 -3.24
C LEU A 45 2.80 6.19 -3.53
N CYS A 46 3.74 6.09 -2.60
CA CYS A 46 4.87 5.17 -2.66
C CYS A 46 4.80 4.17 -1.50
N ILE A 47 4.81 2.88 -1.83
CA ILE A 47 4.81 1.78 -0.87
C ILE A 47 6.15 1.04 -1.00
N GLN A 48 6.86 0.90 0.11
CA GLN A 48 8.15 0.21 0.20
C GLN A 48 8.00 -1.15 0.89
N GLU A 49 9.01 -2.00 0.72
CA GLU A 49 9.12 -3.32 1.34
C GLU A 49 8.00 -4.33 0.95
N THR A 50 7.51 -4.26 -0.30
CA THR A 50 6.44 -5.17 -0.74
C THR A 50 7.00 -6.57 -1.03
N LYS A 51 6.59 -7.60 -0.29
CA LYS A 51 7.05 -8.99 -0.50
C LYS A 51 6.38 -9.72 -1.67
N LEU A 52 5.64 -9.02 -2.52
CA LEU A 52 4.98 -9.62 -3.68
C LEU A 52 5.98 -9.85 -4.81
N GLU A 53 6.03 -11.05 -5.37
CA GLU A 53 6.83 -11.30 -6.58
C GLU A 53 6.23 -10.57 -7.79
N VAL A 54 4.90 -10.48 -7.83
CA VAL A 54 4.13 -9.81 -8.87
C VAL A 54 3.06 -8.94 -8.20
N ILE A 55 2.87 -7.72 -8.69
CA ILE A 55 1.73 -6.89 -8.32
C ILE A 55 0.72 -6.92 -9.45
N GLU A 56 -0.47 -7.40 -9.14
CA GLU A 56 -1.60 -7.40 -10.07
C GLU A 56 -2.27 -6.02 -10.11
N GLU A 57 -2.76 -5.64 -11.27
CA GLU A 57 -3.42 -4.35 -11.49
C GLU A 57 -4.65 -4.17 -10.57
N TYR A 58 -5.35 -5.26 -10.23
CA TYR A 58 -6.51 -5.20 -9.33
C TYR A 58 -6.10 -4.69 -7.93
N VAL A 59 -4.93 -5.08 -7.43
CA VAL A 59 -4.40 -4.63 -6.12
C VAL A 59 -4.18 -3.12 -6.15
N CYS A 60 -3.59 -2.63 -7.24
CA CYS A 60 -3.38 -1.20 -7.46
C CYS A 60 -4.71 -0.43 -7.51
N ALA A 61 -5.71 -0.97 -8.22
CA ALA A 61 -7.05 -0.38 -8.31
C ALA A 61 -7.73 -0.32 -6.93
N THR A 62 -7.63 -1.38 -6.13
CA THR A 62 -8.17 -1.43 -4.76
C THR A 62 -7.49 -0.39 -3.88
N ILE A 63 -6.16 -0.30 -3.91
CA ILE A 63 -5.39 0.65 -3.11
C ILE A 63 -5.67 2.10 -3.50
N TRP A 64 -5.73 2.40 -4.80
CA TRP A 64 -5.99 3.75 -5.29
C TRP A 64 -7.46 4.16 -5.12
N GLY A 65 -8.38 3.19 -5.19
CA GLY A 65 -9.82 3.41 -5.02
C GLY A 65 -10.54 3.87 -6.29
N SER A 66 -9.88 3.82 -7.45
CA SER A 66 -10.47 4.10 -8.76
C SER A 66 -9.72 3.36 -9.86
N ASN A 67 -10.26 3.38 -11.09
CA ASN A 67 -9.58 2.85 -12.28
C ASN A 67 -8.74 3.92 -13.02
N GLY A 68 -8.69 5.16 -12.52
CA GLY A 68 -7.95 6.27 -13.12
C GLY A 68 -6.56 6.43 -12.52
N PHE A 69 -5.74 5.38 -12.57
CA PHE A 69 -4.41 5.37 -11.95
C PHE A 69 -3.32 4.94 -12.92
N GLY A 70 -2.14 5.50 -12.71
CA GLY A 70 -0.89 4.96 -13.21
C GLY A 70 -0.17 4.22 -12.09
N PHE A 71 0.60 3.18 -12.46
CA PHE A 71 1.44 2.49 -11.50
C PHE A 71 2.79 2.08 -12.09
N SER A 72 3.79 1.97 -11.21
CA SER A 72 5.09 1.38 -11.50
C SER A 72 5.46 0.45 -10.37
N TYR A 73 5.79 -0.79 -10.71
CA TYR A 73 6.27 -1.77 -9.75
C TYR A 73 7.70 -2.20 -10.07
N ARG A 74 8.58 -2.12 -9.07
CA ARG A 74 9.92 -2.68 -9.15
C ARG A 74 10.04 -3.81 -8.12
N PRO A 75 10.01 -5.09 -8.54
CA PRO A 75 10.28 -6.20 -7.64
C PRO A 75 11.74 -6.15 -7.19
N THR A 76 12.02 -6.71 -6.02
CA THR A 76 13.40 -7.00 -5.60
C THR A 76 13.55 -8.49 -5.32
N VAL A 77 14.76 -9.00 -5.59
CA VAL A 77 15.10 -10.39 -5.36
C VAL A 77 15.54 -10.53 -3.90
N ARG A 78 14.81 -11.33 -3.12
CA ARG A 78 15.08 -11.70 -1.70
C ARG A 78 14.65 -10.65 -0.66
N GLU A 79 15.57 -10.17 0.18
CA GLU A 79 15.24 -9.59 1.49
C GLU A 79 14.98 -8.07 1.51
N LEU A 80 15.18 -7.38 0.39
CA LEU A 80 15.09 -5.91 0.35
C LEU A 80 13.68 -5.37 0.07
N GLY A 81 12.71 -6.24 -0.26
CA GLY A 81 11.31 -5.89 -0.55
C GLY A 81 11.11 -4.97 -1.76
N GLY A 82 10.03 -5.16 -2.50
CA GLY A 82 9.72 -4.41 -3.72
C GLY A 82 9.28 -2.97 -3.45
N THR A 83 9.25 -2.17 -4.50
CA THR A 83 8.74 -0.79 -4.46
C THR A 83 7.56 -0.63 -5.41
N LEU A 84 6.42 -0.16 -4.90
CA LEU A 84 5.25 0.21 -5.68
C LEU A 84 5.05 1.73 -5.64
N THR A 85 4.80 2.33 -6.79
CA THR A 85 4.41 3.74 -6.91
C THR A 85 3.09 3.82 -7.68
N LEU A 86 2.16 4.63 -7.17
CA LEU A 86 0.82 4.88 -7.71
C LEU A 86 0.59 6.39 -7.83
N TRP A 87 -0.13 6.82 -8.86
CA TRP A 87 -0.46 8.23 -9.12
C TRP A 87 -1.72 8.33 -9.99
N ASP A 88 -2.33 9.52 -10.07
CA ASP A 88 -3.43 9.79 -11.01
C ASP A 88 -2.91 9.80 -12.46
N ALA A 89 -3.59 9.06 -13.35
CA ALA A 89 -3.28 9.03 -14.79
C ALA A 89 -4.09 10.04 -15.61
#